data_AF-A0A2K1Q4G5-F1
#
_entry.id   AF-A0A2K1Q4G5-F1
#
_cell.length_a   1.000
_cell.length_b   1.000
_cell.length_c   1.000
_cell.angle_alpha   90.00
_cell.angle_beta   90.00
_cell.angle_gamma   90.00
#
_symmetry.space_group_name_H-M   'P 1'
#
loop_
_entity.id
_entity.type
_entity.pdbx_description
1 polymer ?
#
loop_
_entity_poly.entity_id
_entity_poly.type
_entity_poly.pdbx_seq_one_letter_code
_entity_poly.pdbx_strand_id
1 'polypeptide(L)'
;MSDRLAKIIGFLTIFAAWFVYYINFDKGSGFSESKGDWGTFGDFVGGVSNPIITFITMCMLIRSINLQKEANDSLLEQNKNLQVDAERQREIDDLRSFETSFYSLSEVARSEYLSIKLIEHESIYSSAEAVSFAEHSLIEKAKSENLCEVFDYLNKISSFSIYSAVRSFYVLFKLTQDSCPEKYKERYFEICAFTMPVKFLHLVCLCKVFTDWKVVKNLADLGFFDKAGLDVYIQSFEEVKKVASST
;
A
#
# COMPACT_ATOMS: atom_id res chain seq x y z
N MET A 1 -47.98 -5.42 -3.71
CA MET A 1 -49.21 -4.60 -3.63
C MET A 1 -48.79 -3.15 -3.45
N SER A 2 -49.05 -2.28 -4.42
CA SER A 2 -48.72 -0.85 -4.28
C SER A 2 -49.50 -0.27 -3.10
N ASP A 3 -48.95 0.71 -2.39
CA ASP A 3 -49.65 1.35 -1.26
C ASP A 3 -51.03 1.90 -1.66
N ARG A 4 -51.22 2.18 -2.97
CA ARG A 4 -52.51 2.55 -3.55
C ARG A 4 -53.53 1.41 -3.49
N LEU A 5 -53.14 0.17 -3.77
CA LEU A 5 -54.05 -0.98 -3.71
C LEU A 5 -54.52 -1.28 -2.28
N ALA A 6 -53.65 -1.18 -1.28
CA ALA A 6 -54.05 -1.36 0.12
C ALA A 6 -55.06 -0.28 0.56
N LYS A 7 -54.84 0.98 0.15
CA LYS A 7 -55.79 2.09 0.40
C LYS A 7 -57.14 1.86 -0.28
N ILE A 8 -57.14 1.38 -1.52
CA ILE A 8 -58.36 1.07 -2.29
C ILE A 8 -59.15 -0.07 -1.64
N ILE A 9 -58.49 -1.15 -1.23
CA ILE A 9 -59.15 -2.29 -0.57
C ILE A 9 -59.73 -1.86 0.78
N GLY A 10 -59.00 -1.05 1.56
CA GLY A 10 -59.51 -0.49 2.81
C GLY A 10 -60.76 0.35 2.60
N PHE A 11 -60.75 1.25 1.62
CA PHE A 11 -61.91 2.08 1.27
C PHE A 11 -63.11 1.25 0.81
N LEU A 12 -62.89 0.26 -0.05
CA LEU A 12 -63.95 -0.65 -0.53
C LEU A 12 -64.55 -1.48 0.61
N THR A 13 -63.75 -1.91 1.57
CA THR A 13 -64.22 -2.69 2.74
C THR A 13 -65.14 -1.84 3.62
N ILE A 14 -64.77 -0.57 3.87
CA ILE A 14 -65.59 0.38 4.62
C ILE A 14 -66.90 0.67 3.87
N PHE A 15 -66.82 0.93 2.57
CA PHE A 15 -67.99 1.23 1.76
C PHE A 15 -68.96 0.03 1.67
N ALA A 16 -68.43 -1.18 1.50
CA ALA A 16 -69.21 -2.42 1.50
C ALA A 16 -69.90 -2.67 2.85
N ALA A 17 -69.23 -2.39 3.98
CA ALA A 17 -69.82 -2.49 5.31
C ALA A 17 -71.04 -1.56 5.46
N TRP A 18 -70.91 -0.29 5.08
CA TRP A 18 -72.02 0.66 5.10
C TRP A 18 -73.15 0.30 4.14
N PHE A 19 -72.82 -0.26 2.98
CA PHE A 19 -73.81 -0.71 2.01
C PHE A 19 -74.62 -1.93 2.51
N VAL A 20 -73.96 -2.90 3.16
CA VAL A 20 -74.63 -4.07 3.75
C VAL A 20 -75.50 -3.68 4.94
N TYR A 21 -75.07 -2.70 5.75
CA TYR A 21 -75.90 -2.11 6.80
C TYR A 21 -77.20 -1.54 6.22
N TYR A 22 -77.08 -0.71 5.18
CA TYR A 22 -78.20 -0.06 4.53
C TYR A 22 -79.23 -1.07 4.02
N ILE A 23 -78.79 -2.14 3.34
CA ILE A 23 -79.71 -3.16 2.81
C ILE A 23 -80.45 -3.95 3.90
N ASN A 24 -79.80 -4.28 5.02
CA ASN A 24 -80.37 -5.18 6.02
C ASN A 24 -81.13 -4.48 7.15
N PHE A 25 -80.76 -3.23 7.46
CA PHE A 25 -81.28 -2.52 8.64
C PHE A 25 -82.02 -1.22 8.30
N ASP A 26 -81.96 -0.70 7.07
CA ASP A 26 -82.81 0.43 6.65
C ASP A 26 -84.20 -0.06 6.21
N LYS A 27 -85.16 -0.06 7.13
CA LYS A 27 -86.58 -0.30 6.86
C LYS A 27 -87.36 1.01 6.62
N GLY A 28 -86.72 2.01 6.02
CA GLY A 28 -87.38 3.26 5.60
C GLY A 28 -87.61 4.30 6.70
N SER A 29 -87.00 4.15 7.87
CA SER A 29 -87.07 5.12 8.99
C SER A 29 -85.71 5.60 9.50
N GLY A 30 -84.61 5.33 8.78
CA GLY A 30 -83.26 5.74 9.19
C GLY A 30 -82.57 4.73 10.11
N PHE A 31 -81.69 5.21 11.01
CA PHE A 31 -80.86 4.35 11.86
C PHE A 31 -81.69 3.47 12.81
N SER A 32 -81.26 2.22 13.04
CA SER A 32 -81.96 1.31 13.96
C SER A 32 -81.87 1.81 15.41
N GLU A 33 -83.00 1.85 16.12
CA GLU A 33 -83.12 2.17 17.54
C GLU A 33 -82.73 0.98 18.45
N SER A 34 -82.61 -0.23 17.89
CA SER A 34 -82.28 -1.46 18.62
C SER A 34 -80.77 -1.63 18.78
N LYS A 35 -80.30 -1.70 20.02
CA LYS A 35 -78.89 -2.00 20.34
C LYS A 35 -78.41 -3.37 19.81
N GLY A 36 -79.32 -4.33 19.64
CA GLY A 36 -78.99 -5.68 19.13
C GLY A 36 -78.60 -5.70 17.65
N ASP A 37 -79.19 -4.80 16.85
CA ASP A 37 -78.89 -4.68 15.42
C ASP A 37 -77.48 -4.12 15.20
N TRP A 38 -77.08 -3.15 16.03
CA TRP A 38 -75.72 -2.62 16.07
C TRP A 38 -74.68 -3.66 16.50
N GLY A 39 -75.03 -4.55 17.43
CA GLY A 39 -74.19 -5.69 17.82
C GLY A 39 -73.99 -6.66 16.65
N THR A 40 -75.09 -7.09 16.01
CA THR A 40 -75.06 -8.04 14.88
C THR A 40 -74.32 -7.47 13.66
N PHE A 41 -74.49 -6.17 13.39
CA PHE A 41 -73.76 -5.48 12.34
C PHE A 41 -72.26 -5.39 12.67
N GLY A 42 -71.93 -5.03 13.91
CA GLY A 42 -70.55 -5.02 14.40
C GLY A 42 -69.87 -6.38 14.27
N ASP A 43 -70.59 -7.46 14.56
CA ASP A 43 -70.10 -8.84 14.43
C ASP A 43 -69.84 -9.22 12.96
N PHE A 44 -70.71 -8.84 12.03
CA PHE A 44 -70.49 -9.05 10.59
C PHE A 44 -69.30 -8.25 10.06
N VAL A 45 -69.25 -6.95 10.37
CA VAL A 45 -68.14 -6.08 9.93
C VAL A 45 -66.83 -6.54 10.53
N GLY A 46 -66.80 -6.86 11.83
CA GLY A 46 -65.63 -7.40 12.51
C GLY A 46 -65.20 -8.76 11.93
N GLY A 47 -66.16 -9.66 11.69
CA GLY A 47 -65.91 -10.99 11.14
C GLY A 47 -65.33 -10.98 9.72
N VAL A 48 -65.74 -10.03 8.88
CA VAL A 48 -65.24 -9.90 7.49
C VAL A 48 -63.99 -9.02 7.41
N SER A 49 -63.95 -7.90 8.13
CA SER A 49 -62.83 -6.95 8.05
C SER A 49 -61.56 -7.49 8.71
N ASN A 50 -61.67 -8.23 9.81
CA ASN A 50 -60.50 -8.69 10.55
C ASN A 50 -59.62 -9.64 9.72
N PRO A 51 -60.14 -10.71 9.07
CA PRO A 51 -59.34 -11.54 8.16
C PRO A 51 -58.73 -10.77 6.98
N ILE A 52 -59.46 -9.82 6.39
CA ILE A 52 -58.97 -8.99 5.27
C ILE A 52 -57.80 -8.11 5.73
N ILE A 53 -57.95 -7.42 6.86
CA ILE A 53 -56.91 -6.56 7.43
C ILE A 53 -55.70 -7.40 7.85
N THR A 54 -55.90 -8.56 8.49
CA THR A 54 -54.81 -9.49 8.84
C THR A 54 -54.07 -9.96 7.60
N PHE A 55 -54.77 -10.30 6.51
CA PHE A 55 -54.14 -10.72 5.26
C PHE A 55 -53.32 -9.59 4.60
N ILE A 56 -53.86 -8.37 4.54
CA ILE A 56 -53.14 -7.19 4.02
C ILE A 56 -51.90 -6.92 4.88
N THR A 57 -52.04 -6.98 6.21
CA THR A 57 -50.94 -6.79 7.15
C THR A 57 -49.86 -7.84 6.93
N MET A 58 -50.22 -9.11 6.76
CA MET A 58 -49.28 -10.18 6.45
C MET A 58 -48.55 -9.93 5.12
N CYS A 59 -49.26 -9.49 4.07
CA CYS A 59 -48.64 -9.14 2.79
C CYS A 59 -47.65 -7.98 2.92
N MET A 60 -47.99 -6.95 3.70
CA MET A 60 -47.11 -5.82 3.98
C MET A 60 -45.88 -6.24 4.77
N LEU A 61 -46.04 -7.10 5.77
CA LEU A 61 -44.93 -7.65 6.56
C LEU A 61 -43.98 -8.46 5.70
N ILE A 62 -44.49 -9.37 4.85
CA ILE A 62 -43.67 -10.14 3.90
C ILE A 62 -42.89 -9.19 2.98
N ARG A 63 -43.56 -8.16 2.44
CA ARG A 63 -42.90 -7.16 1.59
C ARG A 63 -41.82 -6.39 2.36
N SER A 64 -42.09 -6.02 3.60
CA SER A 64 -41.13 -5.32 4.46
C SER A 64 -39.89 -6.18 4.72
N ILE A 65 -40.08 -7.46 5.05
CA ILE A 65 -38.98 -8.42 5.25
C ILE A 65 -38.15 -8.57 3.97
N ASN A 66 -38.79 -8.66 2.80
CA ASN A 66 -38.07 -8.75 1.53
C ASN A 66 -37.22 -7.50 1.27
N LEU A 67 -37.77 -6.30 1.49
CA LEU A 67 -37.02 -5.05 1.34
C LEU A 67 -35.86 -4.96 2.34
N GLN A 68 -36.06 -5.39 3.59
CA GLN A 68 -34.99 -5.46 4.59
C GLN A 68 -33.89 -6.43 4.17
N LYS A 69 -34.26 -7.58 3.60
CA LYS A 69 -33.29 -8.56 3.08
C LYS A 69 -32.49 -7.98 1.92
N GLU A 70 -33.15 -7.38 0.93
CA GLU A 70 -32.48 -6.73 -0.20
C GLU A 70 -31.52 -5.61 0.26
N ALA A 71 -31.96 -4.78 1.21
CA ALA A 71 -31.10 -3.75 1.79
C ALA A 71 -29.88 -4.37 2.51
N ASN A 72 -30.07 -5.43 3.29
CA ASN A 72 -28.99 -6.12 3.97
C ASN A 72 -27.99 -6.76 2.98
N ASP A 73 -28.49 -7.40 1.93
CA ASP A 73 -27.64 -8.00 0.90
C ASP A 73 -26.81 -6.92 0.19
N SER A 74 -27.42 -5.76 -0.13
CA SER A 74 -26.69 -4.63 -0.71
C SER A 74 -25.63 -4.03 0.23
N LEU A 75 -25.92 -3.96 1.53
CA LEU A 75 -24.96 -3.50 2.54
C LEU A 75 -23.79 -4.47 2.69
N LEU A 76 -24.05 -5.79 2.63
CA LEU A 76 -23.01 -6.79 2.68
C LEU A 76 -22.08 -6.70 1.47
N GLU A 77 -22.64 -6.48 0.27
CA GLU A 77 -21.85 -6.27 -0.95
C GLU A 77 -21.00 -4.99 -0.87
N GLN A 78 -21.60 -3.88 -0.44
CA GLN A 78 -20.86 -2.62 -0.24
C GLN A 78 -19.73 -2.77 0.78
N ASN A 79 -19.98 -3.44 1.92
CA ASN A 79 -18.93 -3.68 2.91
C ASN A 79 -17.78 -4.52 2.36
N LYS A 80 -18.06 -5.54 1.54
CA LYS A 80 -17.01 -6.32 0.88
C LYS A 80 -16.16 -5.45 -0.04
N ASN A 81 -16.81 -4.63 -0.89
CA ASN A 81 -16.09 -3.74 -1.80
C ASN A 81 -15.24 -2.72 -1.04
N LEU A 82 -15.77 -2.13 0.04
CA LEU A 82 -15.03 -1.23 0.90
C LEU A 82 -13.82 -1.88 1.56
N GLN A 83 -13.91 -3.15 1.96
CA GLN A 83 -12.77 -3.89 2.50
C GLN A 83 -11.67 -4.08 1.45
N VAL A 84 -12.03 -4.47 0.23
CA VAL A 84 -11.07 -4.62 -0.89
C VAL A 84 -10.40 -3.28 -1.22
N ASP A 85 -11.19 -2.21 -1.29
CA ASP A 85 -10.67 -0.87 -1.57
C ASP A 85 -9.76 -0.36 -0.44
N ALA A 86 -10.11 -0.63 0.81
CA ALA A 86 -9.28 -0.28 1.96
C ALA A 86 -7.94 -1.04 1.97
N GLU A 87 -7.93 -2.32 1.59
CA GLU A 87 -6.70 -3.10 1.45
C GLU A 87 -5.80 -2.54 0.34
N ARG A 88 -6.38 -2.24 -0.83
CA ARG A 88 -5.63 -1.60 -1.92
C ARG A 88 -5.09 -0.23 -1.51
N GLN A 89 -5.88 0.55 -0.77
CA GLN A 89 -5.46 1.86 -0.30
C GLN A 89 -4.28 1.76 0.67
N ARG A 90 -4.31 0.78 1.60
CA ARG A 90 -3.17 0.50 2.50
C ARG A 90 -1.91 0.15 1.72
N GLU A 91 -2.00 -0.72 0.71
CA GLU A 91 -0.83 -1.07 -0.13
C GLU A 91 -0.24 0.16 -0.82
N ILE A 92 -1.10 1.05 -1.33
CA ILE A 92 -0.68 2.31 -1.97
C ILE A 92 -0.02 3.26 -0.95
N ASP A 93 -0.58 3.37 0.25
CA ASP A 93 -0.05 4.24 1.29
C ASP A 93 1.29 3.73 1.84
N ASP A 94 1.45 2.43 2.00
CA ASP A 94 2.72 1.78 2.35
C ASP A 94 3.79 2.05 1.28
N LEU A 95 3.44 1.90 0.00
CA LEU A 95 4.34 2.22 -1.11
C LEU A 95 4.75 3.70 -1.10
N ARG A 96 3.81 4.62 -0.91
CA ARG A 96 4.11 6.07 -0.86
C ARG A 96 5.01 6.45 0.31
N SER A 97 4.76 5.86 1.48
CA SER A 97 5.58 6.05 2.68
C SER A 97 7.01 5.57 2.45
N PHE A 98 7.15 4.39 1.84
CA PHE A 98 8.42 3.85 1.40
C PHE A 98 9.11 4.78 0.37
N GLU A 99 8.43 5.20 -0.70
CA GLU A 99 8.99 6.06 -1.74
C GLU A 99 9.54 7.37 -1.19
N THR A 100 8.80 8.00 -0.27
CA THR A 100 9.24 9.24 0.38
C THR A 100 10.57 9.03 1.10
N SER A 101 10.68 7.95 1.87
CA SER A 101 11.91 7.60 2.59
C SER A 101 13.04 7.19 1.64
N PHE A 102 12.70 6.46 0.57
CA PHE A 102 13.62 6.02 -0.48
C PHE A 102 14.29 7.20 -1.17
N TYR A 103 13.52 8.17 -1.67
CA TYR A 103 14.09 9.33 -2.36
C TYR A 103 14.89 10.20 -1.39
N SER A 104 14.44 10.36 -0.15
CA SER A 104 15.20 11.08 0.88
C SER A 104 16.57 10.43 1.14
N LEU A 105 16.63 9.11 1.34
CA LEU A 105 17.90 8.40 1.55
C LEU A 105 18.77 8.34 0.29
N SER A 106 18.16 8.30 -0.90
CA SER A 106 18.88 8.36 -2.17
C SER A 106 19.63 9.68 -2.30
N GLU A 107 18.98 10.80 -1.96
CA GLU A 107 19.63 12.11 -1.92
C GLU A 107 20.72 12.18 -0.85
N VAL A 108 20.53 11.56 0.33
CA VAL A 108 21.58 11.46 1.36
C VAL A 108 22.79 10.69 0.82
N ALA A 109 22.60 9.52 0.22
CA ALA A 109 23.68 8.71 -0.34
C ALA A 109 24.45 9.48 -1.45
N ARG A 110 23.73 10.19 -2.31
CA ARG A 110 24.31 11.04 -3.36
C ARG A 110 25.08 12.23 -2.77
N SER A 111 24.52 12.91 -1.77
CA SER A 111 25.16 14.04 -1.09
C SER A 111 26.45 13.63 -0.39
N GLU A 112 26.44 12.49 0.32
CA GLU A 112 27.63 11.93 0.97
C GLU A 112 28.73 11.62 -0.05
N TYR A 113 28.37 10.99 -1.19
CA TYR A 113 29.31 10.78 -2.29
C TYR A 113 29.89 12.09 -2.83
N LEU A 114 29.05 13.12 -3.05
CA LEU A 114 29.51 14.43 -3.52
C LEU A 114 30.41 15.16 -2.50
N SER A 115 30.28 14.82 -1.21
CA SER A 115 31.07 15.42 -0.13
C SER A 115 32.48 14.82 -0.01
N ILE A 116 32.76 13.70 -0.68
CA ILE A 116 34.08 13.05 -0.66
C ILE A 116 35.13 14.02 -1.20
N LYS A 117 36.20 14.20 -0.42
CA LYS A 117 37.37 14.99 -0.79
C LYS A 117 38.64 14.25 -0.40
N LEU A 118 39.57 14.13 -1.34
CA LEU A 118 40.93 13.64 -1.10
C LEU A 118 41.90 14.81 -1.28
N ILE A 119 42.80 14.98 -0.32
CA ILE A 119 43.77 16.06 -0.32
C ILE A 119 45.16 15.43 -0.45
N GLU A 120 45.85 15.74 -1.55
CA GLU A 120 47.21 15.26 -1.78
C GLU A 120 48.04 16.37 -2.44
N HIS A 121 49.23 16.64 -1.91
CA HIS A 121 50.18 17.65 -2.45
C HIS A 121 49.50 18.99 -2.84
N GLU A 122 48.70 19.54 -1.93
CA GLU A 122 47.91 20.79 -2.09
C GLU A 122 46.77 20.74 -3.12
N SER A 123 46.61 19.64 -3.85
CA SER A 123 45.50 19.41 -4.76
C SER A 123 44.31 18.79 -4.03
N ILE A 124 43.11 19.27 -4.33
CA ILE A 124 41.85 18.76 -3.77
C ILE A 124 41.08 18.05 -4.88
N TYR A 125 40.93 16.74 -4.75
CA TYR A 125 40.09 15.93 -5.62
C TYR A 125 38.73 15.75 -4.95
N SER A 126 37.64 16.06 -5.65
CA SER A 126 36.28 15.97 -5.09
C SER A 126 35.46 14.90 -5.80
N SER A 127 34.55 14.22 -5.11
CA SER A 127 33.56 13.31 -5.71
C SER A 127 34.14 12.33 -6.77
N ALA A 128 33.82 12.51 -8.06
CA ALA A 128 34.29 11.66 -9.16
C ALA A 128 35.81 11.75 -9.40
N GLU A 129 36.42 12.93 -9.24
CA GLU A 129 37.86 13.10 -9.34
C GLU A 129 38.57 12.37 -8.18
N ALA A 130 37.98 12.41 -6.98
CA ALA A 130 38.52 11.70 -5.82
C ALA A 130 38.55 10.19 -6.05
N VAL A 131 37.48 9.61 -6.60
CA VAL A 131 37.45 8.18 -6.94
C VAL A 131 38.48 7.85 -8.03
N SER A 132 38.60 8.69 -9.05
CA SER A 132 39.57 8.45 -10.13
C SER A 132 41.02 8.56 -9.65
N PHE A 133 41.29 9.48 -8.72
CA PHE A 133 42.55 9.57 -8.03
C PHE A 133 42.84 8.30 -7.21
N ALA A 134 41.87 7.82 -6.43
CA ALA A 134 42.00 6.57 -5.68
C ALA A 134 42.29 5.36 -6.58
N GLU A 135 41.57 5.24 -7.72
CA GLU A 135 41.83 4.22 -8.75
C GLU A 135 43.29 4.29 -9.23
N HIS A 136 43.78 5.49 -9.59
CA HIS A 136 45.15 5.69 -10.05
C HIS A 136 46.19 5.35 -8.98
N SER A 137 46.01 5.83 -7.74
CA SER A 137 46.93 5.54 -6.63
C SER A 137 47.06 4.06 -6.35
N LEU A 138 45.95 3.31 -6.43
CA LEU A 138 45.97 1.85 -6.25
C LEU A 138 46.75 1.15 -7.37
N ILE A 139 46.58 1.56 -8.62
CA ILE A 139 47.28 0.97 -9.77
C ILE A 139 48.77 1.28 -9.72
N GLU A 140 49.13 2.53 -9.42
CA GLU A 140 50.53 2.97 -9.35
C GLU A 140 51.31 2.24 -8.25
N LYS A 141 50.69 2.08 -7.08
CA LYS A 141 51.31 1.45 -5.90
C LYS A 141 51.20 -0.08 -5.90
N ALA A 142 50.54 -0.69 -6.90
CA ALA A 142 50.30 -2.13 -6.97
C ALA A 142 51.57 -2.99 -7.06
N LYS A 143 52.74 -2.43 -7.30
CA LYS A 143 54.00 -3.20 -7.35
C LYS A 143 54.87 -3.06 -6.11
N SER A 144 54.53 -2.13 -5.20
CA SER A 144 55.44 -1.70 -4.14
C SER A 144 54.81 -1.67 -2.75
N GLU A 145 53.48 -1.61 -2.66
CA GLU A 145 52.77 -1.44 -1.38
C GLU A 145 51.60 -2.41 -1.24
N ASN A 146 51.19 -2.65 0.02
CA ASN A 146 49.97 -3.37 0.31
C ASN A 146 48.75 -2.50 -0.01
N LEU A 147 47.99 -2.86 -1.04
CA LEU A 147 46.86 -2.06 -1.51
C LEU A 147 45.71 -1.90 -0.51
N CYS A 148 45.53 -2.83 0.42
CA CYS A 148 44.56 -2.64 1.51
C CYS A 148 44.99 -1.49 2.43
N GLU A 149 46.28 -1.39 2.74
CA GLU A 149 46.83 -0.30 3.56
C GLU A 149 46.78 1.04 2.81
N VAL A 150 47.04 1.03 1.50
CA VAL A 150 46.87 2.21 0.63
C VAL A 150 45.42 2.69 0.66
N PHE A 151 44.45 1.79 0.52
CA PHE A 151 43.03 2.16 0.57
C PHE A 151 42.61 2.67 1.95
N ASP A 152 43.10 2.06 3.03
CA ASP A 152 42.86 2.53 4.40
C ASP A 152 43.46 3.92 4.62
N TYR A 153 44.62 4.23 4.05
CA TYR A 153 45.20 5.56 4.05
C TYR A 153 44.32 6.57 3.28
N LEU A 154 43.87 6.22 2.07
CA LEU A 154 42.95 7.06 1.28
C LEU A 154 41.66 7.37 2.05
N ASN A 155 41.09 6.37 2.72
CA ASN A 155 39.92 6.56 3.56
C ASN A 155 40.20 7.51 4.75
N LYS A 156 41.37 7.41 5.40
CA LYS A 156 41.78 8.31 6.49
C LYS A 156 41.97 9.75 6.02
N ILE A 157 42.68 10.00 4.90
CA ILE A 157 42.87 11.36 4.37
C ILE A 157 41.56 11.97 3.88
N SER A 158 40.59 11.12 3.50
CA SER A 158 39.22 11.55 3.18
C SER A 158 38.38 11.92 4.41
N SER A 159 38.96 11.90 5.62
CA SER A 159 38.23 12.01 6.89
C SER A 159 37.09 11.00 7.01
N PHE A 160 37.30 9.77 6.53
CA PHE A 160 36.32 8.68 6.49
C PHE A 160 35.06 8.96 5.64
N SER A 161 35.08 9.97 4.77
CA SER A 161 33.94 10.28 3.87
C SER A 161 33.62 9.13 2.90
N ILE A 162 34.63 8.35 2.48
CA ILE A 162 34.41 7.13 1.67
C ILE A 162 33.54 6.12 2.46
N TYR A 163 33.89 5.84 3.71
CA TYR A 163 33.09 4.96 4.56
C TYR A 163 31.66 5.48 4.77
N SER A 164 31.51 6.79 5.03
CA SER A 164 30.20 7.42 5.20
C SER A 164 29.34 7.29 3.95
N ALA A 165 29.88 7.53 2.77
CA ALA A 165 29.16 7.38 1.50
C ALA A 165 28.68 5.94 1.27
N VAL A 166 29.58 4.96 1.42
CA VAL A 166 29.23 3.53 1.26
C VAL A 166 28.21 3.08 2.30
N ARG A 167 28.32 3.57 3.54
CA ARG A 167 27.34 3.30 4.60
C ARG A 167 25.97 3.87 4.25
N SER A 168 25.88 5.10 3.77
CA SER A 168 24.61 5.72 3.38
C SER A 168 23.95 4.98 2.23
N PHE A 169 24.74 4.51 1.26
CA PHE A 169 24.24 3.65 0.19
C PHE A 169 23.74 2.29 0.69
N TYR A 170 24.46 1.66 1.63
CA TYR A 170 23.97 0.46 2.31
C TYR A 170 22.65 0.69 3.04
N VAL A 171 22.48 1.82 3.72
CA VAL A 171 21.23 2.14 4.43
C VAL A 171 20.05 2.27 3.45
N LEU A 172 20.27 2.85 2.27
CA LEU A 172 19.27 2.90 1.19
C LEU A 172 18.89 1.47 0.71
N PHE A 173 19.88 0.61 0.48
CA PHE A 173 19.64 -0.79 0.10
C PHE A 173 18.89 -1.55 1.19
N LYS A 174 19.27 -1.37 2.44
CA LYS A 174 18.61 -1.99 3.58
C LYS A 174 17.16 -1.53 3.72
N LEU A 175 16.87 -0.23 3.60
CA LEU A 175 15.50 0.27 3.59
C LEU A 175 14.68 -0.37 2.48
N THR A 176 15.26 -0.51 1.29
CA THR A 176 14.61 -1.16 0.14
C THR A 176 14.29 -2.63 0.45
N GLN A 177 15.20 -3.36 1.09
CA GLN A 177 14.95 -4.74 1.51
C GLN A 177 13.86 -4.86 2.57
N ASP A 178 13.90 -3.98 3.58
CA ASP A 178 13.11 -4.13 4.80
C ASP A 178 11.70 -3.51 4.67
N SER A 179 11.54 -2.48 3.85
CA SER A 179 10.32 -1.66 3.83
C SER A 179 9.63 -1.56 2.46
N CYS A 180 10.27 -1.96 1.37
CA CYS A 180 9.62 -1.95 0.07
C CYS A 180 8.61 -3.11 -0.04
N PRO A 181 7.37 -2.87 -0.51
CA PRO A 181 6.43 -3.95 -0.77
C PRO A 181 7.00 -4.94 -1.80
N GLU A 182 6.84 -6.24 -1.57
CA GLU A 182 7.50 -7.30 -2.35
C GLU A 182 7.32 -7.16 -3.86
N LYS A 183 6.12 -6.76 -4.29
CA LYS A 183 5.78 -6.53 -5.69
C LYS A 183 6.69 -5.51 -6.41
N TYR A 184 7.24 -4.54 -5.69
CA TYR A 184 8.05 -3.47 -6.26
C TYR A 184 9.53 -3.55 -5.88
N LYS A 185 9.90 -4.46 -4.97
CA LYS A 185 11.22 -4.53 -4.36
C LYS A 185 12.35 -4.66 -5.38
N GLU A 186 12.21 -5.58 -6.34
CA GLU A 186 13.20 -5.79 -7.41
C GLU A 186 13.43 -4.52 -8.23
N ARG A 187 12.35 -3.85 -8.65
CA ARG A 187 12.38 -2.59 -9.38
C ARG A 187 13.11 -1.49 -8.61
N TYR A 188 12.85 -1.32 -7.31
CA TYR A 188 13.54 -0.28 -6.54
C TYR A 188 15.01 -0.57 -6.32
N PHE A 189 15.41 -1.84 -6.20
CA PHE A 189 16.83 -2.17 -6.20
C PHE A 189 17.54 -1.83 -7.51
N GLU A 190 16.89 -2.04 -8.65
CA GLU A 190 17.42 -1.59 -9.94
C GLU A 190 17.55 -0.07 -9.98
N ILE A 191 16.52 0.65 -9.53
CA ILE A 191 16.54 2.12 -9.43
C ILE A 191 17.70 2.58 -8.54
N CYS A 192 17.92 1.96 -7.38
CA CYS A 192 19.08 2.26 -6.53
C CYS A 192 20.40 2.17 -7.27
N ALA A 193 20.60 1.10 -8.07
CA ALA A 193 21.84 0.89 -8.80
C ALA A 193 22.00 1.90 -9.96
N PHE A 194 20.94 2.17 -10.71
CA PHE A 194 21.00 3.01 -11.91
C PHE A 194 20.93 4.52 -11.65
N THR A 195 20.41 4.95 -10.50
CA THR A 195 20.30 6.38 -10.16
C THR A 195 21.59 6.95 -9.58
N MET A 196 22.48 6.10 -9.09
CA MET A 196 23.75 6.53 -8.52
C MET A 196 24.80 6.83 -9.61
N PRO A 197 25.71 7.80 -9.39
CA PRO A 197 26.81 8.06 -10.32
C PRO A 197 27.70 6.82 -10.52
N VAL A 198 28.15 6.58 -11.75
CA VAL A 198 29.00 5.42 -12.09
C VAL A 198 30.26 5.35 -11.22
N LYS A 199 30.92 6.50 -11.00
CA LYS A 199 32.09 6.60 -10.12
C LYS A 199 31.77 6.31 -8.65
N PHE A 200 30.53 6.49 -8.21
CA PHE A 200 30.12 6.05 -6.88
C PHE A 200 30.03 4.52 -6.82
N LEU A 201 29.46 3.87 -7.84
CA LEU A 201 29.41 2.41 -7.92
C LEU A 201 30.83 1.79 -7.96
N HIS A 202 31.74 2.42 -8.70
CA HIS A 202 33.17 2.05 -8.71
C HIS A 202 33.77 2.11 -7.31
N LEU A 203 33.52 3.19 -6.56
CA LEU A 203 34.00 3.34 -5.19
C LEU A 203 33.49 2.21 -4.28
N VAL A 204 32.19 1.88 -4.37
CA VAL A 204 31.61 0.75 -3.61
C VAL A 204 32.28 -0.58 -3.98
N CYS A 205 32.62 -0.77 -5.26
CA CYS A 205 33.38 -1.94 -5.73
C CYS A 205 34.81 -1.95 -5.21
N LEU A 206 35.51 -0.81 -5.18
CA LEU A 206 36.84 -0.71 -4.57
C LEU A 206 36.78 -1.09 -3.08
N CYS A 207 35.76 -0.63 -2.36
CA CYS A 207 35.56 -1.03 -0.96
C CYS A 207 35.33 -2.54 -0.82
N LYS A 208 34.65 -3.20 -1.76
CA LYS A 208 34.51 -4.67 -1.77
C LYS A 208 35.85 -5.38 -1.90
N VAL A 209 36.74 -4.88 -2.76
CA VAL A 209 38.03 -5.51 -3.04
C VAL A 209 39.05 -5.24 -1.94
N PHE A 210 39.11 -4.02 -1.42
CA PHE A 210 40.20 -3.56 -0.55
C PHE A 210 39.85 -3.43 0.93
N THR A 211 38.59 -3.66 1.33
CA THR A 211 38.17 -3.55 2.74
C THR A 211 37.44 -4.79 3.24
N ASP A 212 37.42 -4.97 4.56
CA ASP A 212 36.66 -6.01 5.25
C ASP A 212 35.38 -5.49 5.92
N TRP A 213 34.92 -4.30 5.51
CA TRP A 213 33.83 -3.60 6.19
C TRP A 213 32.53 -4.39 6.16
N LYS A 214 31.90 -4.51 7.33
CA LYS A 214 30.61 -5.20 7.49
C LYS A 214 29.52 -4.63 6.58
N VAL A 215 29.49 -3.32 6.36
CA VAL A 215 28.51 -2.67 5.47
C VAL A 215 28.63 -3.16 4.02
N VAL A 216 29.85 -3.47 3.56
CA VAL A 216 30.09 -3.96 2.20
C VAL A 216 29.71 -5.43 2.07
N LYS A 217 29.99 -6.24 3.12
CA LYS A 217 29.55 -7.64 3.19
C LYS A 217 28.01 -7.72 3.15
N ASN A 218 27.34 -6.91 3.95
CA ASN A 218 25.88 -6.85 3.94
C ASN A 218 25.31 -6.38 2.59
N LEU A 219 25.97 -5.46 1.87
CA LEU A 219 25.58 -5.09 0.51
C LEU A 219 25.70 -6.27 -0.46
N ALA A 220 26.74 -7.10 -0.30
CA ALA A 220 26.89 -8.32 -1.08
C ALA A 220 25.78 -9.33 -0.77
N ASP A 221 25.42 -9.52 0.50
CA ASP A 221 24.33 -10.41 0.91
C ASP A 221 22.96 -9.96 0.36
N LEU A 222 22.78 -8.65 0.12
CA LEU A 222 21.60 -8.08 -0.54
C LEU A 222 21.63 -8.19 -2.07
N GLY A 223 22.64 -8.85 -2.64
CA GLY A 223 22.79 -9.08 -4.07
C GLY A 223 23.09 -7.80 -4.87
N PHE A 224 23.69 -6.77 -4.27
CA PHE A 224 24.04 -5.54 -5.00
C PHE A 224 25.09 -5.81 -6.09
N PHE A 225 26.14 -6.56 -5.75
CA PHE A 225 27.25 -6.82 -6.67
C PHE A 225 26.90 -7.83 -7.76
N ASP A 226 25.83 -8.62 -7.57
CA ASP A 226 25.36 -9.60 -8.56
C ASP A 226 24.53 -8.93 -9.67
N LYS A 227 24.24 -7.62 -9.55
CA LYS A 227 23.47 -6.83 -10.50
C LYS A 227 24.38 -6.19 -11.55
N ALA A 228 23.88 -6.17 -12.79
CA ALA A 228 24.64 -6.04 -14.03
C ALA A 228 25.80 -5.02 -14.04
N GLY A 229 26.95 -5.47 -14.55
CA GLY A 229 28.03 -4.61 -15.08
C GLY A 229 29.19 -4.31 -14.12
N LEU A 230 29.08 -4.67 -12.83
CA LEU A 230 30.12 -4.41 -11.84
C LEU A 230 31.17 -5.52 -11.75
N ASP A 231 30.86 -6.74 -12.18
CA ASP A 231 31.76 -7.90 -12.09
C ASP A 231 33.09 -7.67 -12.79
N VAL A 232 33.05 -7.13 -14.02
CA VAL A 232 34.26 -6.83 -14.80
C VAL A 232 35.15 -5.83 -14.05
N TYR A 233 34.53 -4.82 -13.44
CA TYR A 233 35.25 -3.82 -12.67
C TYR A 233 35.88 -4.42 -11.41
N ILE A 234 35.12 -5.21 -10.65
CA ILE A 234 35.61 -5.90 -9.44
C ILE A 234 36.79 -6.82 -9.79
N GLN A 235 36.63 -7.66 -10.82
CA GLN A 235 37.67 -8.58 -11.29
C GLN A 235 38.95 -7.85 -11.68
N SER A 236 38.84 -6.72 -12.39
CA SER A 236 40.00 -5.92 -12.79
C SER A 236 40.83 -5.44 -11.59
N PHE A 237 40.19 -5.02 -10.49
CA PHE A 237 40.89 -4.59 -9.29
C PHE A 237 41.31 -5.75 -8.38
N GLU A 238 40.64 -6.91 -8.44
CA GLU A 238 41.13 -8.14 -7.82
C GLU A 238 42.44 -8.61 -8.46
N GLU A 239 42.58 -8.49 -9.78
CA GLU A 239 43.84 -8.77 -10.48
C GLU A 239 44.95 -7.81 -10.04
N VAL A 240 44.67 -6.51 -9.98
CA VAL A 240 45.60 -5.51 -9.46
C VAL A 240 46.05 -5.85 -8.03
N LYS A 241 45.12 -6.28 -7.17
CA LYS A 241 45.42 -6.75 -5.80
C LYS A 241 46.31 -8.00 -5.78
N LYS A 242 46.07 -8.95 -6.69
CA LYS A 242 46.90 -10.17 -6.81
C LYS A 242 48.33 -9.84 -7.22
N VAL A 243 48.52 -8.94 -8.19
CA VAL A 243 49.86 -8.48 -8.62
C VAL A 243 50.65 -7.91 -7.43
N ALA A 244 50.00 -7.10 -6.60
CA ALA A 244 50.61 -6.55 -5.40
C ALA A 244 51.01 -7.60 -4.36
N SER A 245 50.23 -8.68 -4.22
CA SER A 245 50.57 -9.77 -3.30
C SER A 245 51.66 -10.73 -3.82
N SER A 246 52.00 -10.66 -5.10
CA SER A 246 53.00 -11.51 -5.75
C SER A 246 54.39 -10.87 -5.88
N THR A 247 54.52 -9.62 -5.47
CA THR A 247 55.76 -8.81 -5.50
C THR A 247 56.28 -8.63 -4.08
#